data_AF-A0A9D5NC25-F1
#
_entry.id   AF-A0A9D5NC25-F1
#
_cell.length_a   1.000
_cell.length_b   1.000
_cell.length_c   1.000
_cell.angle_alpha   90.00
_cell.angle_beta   90.00
_cell.angle_gamma   90.00
#
_symmetry.space_group_name_H-M   'P 1'
#
loop_
_entity.id
_entity.type
_entity.pdbx_description
1 polymer ?
#
loop_
_entity_poly.entity_id
_entity_poly.type
_entity_poly.pdbx_seq_one_letter_code
_entity_poly.pdbx_strand_id
1 'polypeptide(L)'
;MLVTILSIIANIAYCAVLNMNIYTDKAMMPNGEIREWHRSPIARLRIADQSYLIYLQMILAAISIISCVLFLLGVRERIIRTIQLVSITGSTIVFIIIMIVTSDSYANYA
;
A
#
# COMPACT_ATOMS: atom_id res chain seq x y z
N MET A 1 -7.46 16.84 14.28
CA MET A 1 -8.43 16.59 13.18
C MET A 1 -7.76 16.60 11.81
N LEU A 2 -6.91 17.59 11.49
CA LEU A 2 -6.25 17.62 10.17
C LEU A 2 -5.36 16.39 9.91
N VAL A 3 -4.56 15.96 10.90
CA VAL A 3 -3.74 14.73 10.82
C VAL A 3 -4.59 13.47 10.62
N THR A 4 -5.75 13.39 11.26
CA THR A 4 -6.69 12.26 11.13
C THR A 4 -7.29 12.19 9.73
N ILE A 5 -7.68 13.33 9.15
CA ILE A 5 -8.22 13.38 7.78
C ILE A 5 -7.14 13.03 6.75
N LEU A 6 -5.95 13.63 6.85
CA LEU A 6 -4.83 13.31 5.96
C LEU A 6 -4.43 11.82 6.03
N SER A 7 -4.48 11.24 7.23
CA SER A 7 -4.22 9.81 7.45
C SER A 7 -5.21 8.91 6.69
N ILE A 8 -6.50 9.25 6.69
CA ILE A 8 -7.50 8.51 5.93
C ILE A 8 -7.22 8.61 4.43
N ILE A 9 -6.98 9.84 3.94
CA ILE A 9 -6.70 10.08 2.52
C ILE A 9 -5.47 9.30 2.06
N ALA A 10 -4.39 9.32 2.86
CA ALA A 10 -3.16 8.58 2.57
C ALA A 10 -3.39 7.07 2.51
N ASN A 11 -4.11 6.49 3.48
CA ASN A 11 -4.41 5.05 3.48
C ASN A 11 -5.29 4.63 2.29
N ILE A 12 -6.30 5.43 1.95
CA ILE A 12 -7.12 5.20 0.76
C ILE A 12 -6.25 5.26 -0.50
N ALA A 13 -5.37 6.26 -0.60
CA ALA A 13 -4.44 6.40 -1.72
C ALA A 13 -3.49 5.21 -1.83
N TYR A 14 -2.91 4.74 -0.71
CA TYR A 14 -2.05 3.55 -0.70
C TYR A 14 -2.79 2.31 -1.20
N CYS A 15 -3.99 2.04 -0.67
CA CYS A 15 -4.81 0.92 -1.13
C CYS A 15 -5.19 1.04 -2.60
N ALA A 16 -5.55 2.24 -3.06
CA ALA A 16 -5.88 2.50 -4.45
C ALA A 16 -4.67 2.23 -5.36
N VAL A 17 -3.48 2.76 -5.03
CA VAL A 17 -2.25 2.55 -5.81
C VAL A 17 -1.86 1.07 -5.87
N LEU A 18 -1.99 0.34 -4.77
CA LEU A 18 -1.69 -1.10 -4.73
C LEU A 18 -2.64 -1.94 -5.60
N ASN A 19 -3.88 -1.50 -5.75
CA ASN A 19 -4.90 -2.19 -6.55
C ASN A 19 -4.95 -1.71 -8.01
N MET A 20 -4.50 -0.47 -8.26
CA MET A 20 -4.44 0.10 -9.58
C MET A 20 -3.33 -0.54 -10.41
N ASN A 21 -3.64 -0.75 -11.69
CA ASN A 21 -2.71 -1.28 -12.68
C ASN A 21 -1.86 -0.17 -13.32
N ILE A 22 -1.43 0.81 -12.52
CA ILE A 22 -0.73 2.01 -13.02
C ILE A 22 0.65 1.66 -13.61
N TYR A 23 1.25 0.55 -13.16
CA TYR A 23 2.52 0.06 -13.70
C TYR A 23 2.27 -0.79 -14.94
N THR A 24 2.05 -0.08 -16.05
CA THR A 24 1.95 -0.64 -17.40
C THR A 24 3.35 -1.01 -17.88
N ASP A 25 3.67 -2.30 -17.93
CA ASP A 25 4.87 -2.77 -18.63
C ASP A 25 4.56 -2.98 -20.12
N LYS A 26 5.31 -2.28 -20.97
CA LYS A 26 5.38 -2.55 -22.40
C LYS A 26 6.69 -3.28 -22.67
N ALA A 27 6.75 -4.57 -22.34
CA ALA A 27 7.84 -5.42 -22.83
C ALA A 27 7.48 -5.91 -24.24
N MET A 28 8.31 -5.59 -25.22
CA MET A 28 8.13 -6.03 -26.60
C MET A 28 8.64 -7.46 -26.72
N MET A 29 7.76 -8.41 -27.04
CA MET A 29 8.15 -9.79 -27.28
C MET A 29 8.99 -9.90 -28.56
N PRO A 30 9.78 -10.98 -28.73
CA PRO A 30 10.59 -11.20 -29.93
C PRO A 30 9.78 -11.24 -31.24
N ASN A 31 8.47 -11.50 -31.15
CA ASN A 31 7.52 -11.48 -32.27
C ASN A 31 6.96 -10.08 -32.58
N GLY A 32 7.38 -9.03 -31.85
CA GLY A 32 6.91 -7.66 -32.00
C GLY A 32 5.58 -7.36 -31.30
N GLU A 33 4.98 -8.34 -30.63
CA GLU A 33 3.77 -8.13 -29.83
C GLU A 33 4.12 -7.52 -28.46
N ILE A 34 3.31 -6.57 -28.00
CA ILE A 34 3.46 -6.03 -26.66
C ILE A 34 2.81 -7.02 -25.69
N ARG A 35 3.59 -7.60 -24.78
CA ARG A 35 3.02 -8.41 -23.69
C ARG A 35 2.47 -7.45 -22.64
N GLU A 36 1.21 -7.04 -22.80
CA GLU A 36 0.51 -6.23 -21.81
C GLU A 36 0.24 -7.06 -20.55
N TRP A 37 1.26 -7.23 -19.72
CA TRP A 37 1.07 -7.68 -18.35
C TRP A 37 0.66 -6.47 -17.52
N HIS A 38 -0.61 -6.12 -17.62
CA HIS A 38 -1.30 -5.32 -16.63
C HIS A 38 -1.36 -6.15 -15.33
N ARG A 39 -0.24 -6.24 -14.59
CA ARG A 39 -0.18 -6.90 -13.29
C ARG A 39 -0.03 -5.86 -12.20
N SER A 40 -1.09 -5.71 -11.41
CA SER A 40 -1.12 -4.87 -10.22
C SER A 40 0.03 -5.23 -9.26
N PRO A 41 0.51 -4.28 -8.44
CA PRO A 41 1.49 -4.54 -7.38
C PRO A 41 1.16 -5.77 -6.51
N ILE A 42 -0.14 -6.00 -6.26
CA ILE A 42 -0.65 -7.18 -5.56
C ILE A 42 -0.27 -8.49 -6.28
N ALA A 43 -0.49 -8.55 -7.60
CA ALA A 43 -0.16 -9.73 -8.39
C ALA A 43 1.35 -9.97 -8.46
N ARG A 44 2.15 -8.90 -8.52
CA ARG A 44 3.62 -8.95 -8.51
C ARG A 44 4.15 -9.51 -7.18
N LEU A 45 3.64 -9.02 -6.06
CA LEU A 45 4.00 -9.54 -4.72
C LEU A 45 3.60 -11.00 -4.50
N ARG A 46 2.47 -11.43 -5.09
CA ARG A 46 2.03 -12.82 -5.00
C ARG A 46 2.97 -13.78 -5.73
N ILE A 47 3.56 -13.34 -6.85
CA ILE A 47 4.53 -14.13 -7.62
C ILE A 47 5.88 -14.19 -6.90
N ALA A 48 6.25 -13.11 -6.19
CA ALA A 48 7.49 -13.03 -5.42
C ALA A 48 7.40 -13.71 -4.03
N ASP A 49 6.32 -14.43 -3.71
CA ASP A 49 6.03 -15.00 -2.38
C ASP A 49 6.05 -13.98 -1.21
N GLN A 50 5.90 -12.68 -1.49
CA GLN A 50 5.90 -11.59 -0.50
C GLN A 50 4.51 -11.05 -0.18
N SER A 51 3.47 -11.89 -0.34
CA SER A 51 2.06 -11.51 -0.09
C SER A 51 1.81 -11.01 1.34
N TYR A 52 2.65 -11.39 2.32
CA TYR A 52 2.57 -10.96 3.72
C TYR A 52 2.62 -9.43 3.88
N LEU A 53 3.31 -8.71 2.99
CA LEU A 53 3.39 -7.25 3.01
C LEU A 53 2.04 -6.59 2.77
N ILE A 54 1.19 -7.19 1.92
CA ILE A 54 -0.16 -6.70 1.63
C ILE A 54 -1.06 -6.89 2.85
N TYR A 55 -1.00 -8.06 3.49
CA TYR A 55 -1.77 -8.32 4.70
C TYR A 55 -1.38 -7.36 5.83
N LEU A 56 -0.08 -7.10 6.00
CA LEU A 56 0.42 -6.13 6.96
C LEU A 56 -0.11 -4.72 6.66
N GLN A 57 -0.10 -4.30 5.39
CA GLN A 57 -0.64 -3.00 4.98
C GLN A 57 -2.14 -2.86 5.28
N MET A 58 -2.92 -3.91 5.02
CA MET A 58 -4.37 -3.95 5.31
C MET A 58 -4.65 -3.83 6.81
N ILE A 59 -3.88 -4.52 7.65
CA ILE A 59 -4.02 -4.45 9.12
C ILE A 59 -3.69 -3.03 9.61
N LEU A 60 -2.59 -2.45 9.14
CA LEU A 60 -2.19 -1.11 9.53
C LEU A 60 -3.22 -0.05 9.10
N ALA A 61 -3.78 -0.19 7.90
CA ALA A 61 -4.85 0.67 7.42
C ALA A 61 -6.12 0.54 8.27
N ALA A 62 -6.53 -0.68 8.65
CA ALA A 62 -7.67 -0.91 9.53
C ALA A 62 -7.49 -0.26 10.91
N ILE A 63 -6.31 -0.40 11.53
CA ILE A 63 -5.98 0.24 12.79
C ILE A 63 -6.03 1.77 12.67
N SER A 64 -5.55 2.32 11.55
CA SER A 64 -5.62 3.75 11.26
C SER A 64 -7.08 4.25 11.19
N ILE A 65 -7.94 3.51 10.50
CA ILE A 65 -9.37 3.85 10.38
C ILE A 65 -10.06 3.79 11.74
N ILE A 66 -9.86 2.72 12.52
CA ILE A 66 -10.46 2.54 13.85
C ILE A 66 -10.04 3.68 14.78
N SER A 67 -8.74 3.96 14.86
CA SER A 67 -8.23 5.07 15.70
C SER A 67 -8.79 6.43 15.25
N CYS A 68 -8.99 6.63 13.96
CA CYS A 68 -9.61 7.84 13.44
C CYS A 68 -11.10 7.96 13.82
N VAL A 69 -11.86 6.86 13.77
CA VAL A 69 -13.27 6.83 14.21
C VAL A 69 -13.37 7.16 15.71
N LEU A 70 -12.48 6.60 16.54
CA LEU A 70 -12.42 6.91 17.97
C LEU A 70 -12.16 8.40 18.22
N PHE A 71 -11.30 9.04 17.43
CA PHE A 71 -11.08 10.48 17.50
C PHE A 71 -12.31 11.31 17.11
N LEU A 72 -13.09 10.86 16.11
CA LEU A 72 -14.33 11.52 15.70
C LEU A 72 -15.42 11.40 16.77
N LEU A 73 -15.47 10.28 17.49
CA LEU A 73 -16.34 10.07 18.64
C LEU A 73 -15.92 10.85 19.90
N GLY A 74 -14.86 11.66 19.80
CA GLY A 74 -14.40 12.51 20.90
C GLY A 74 -13.47 11.83 21.90
N VAL A 75 -13.05 10.59 21.65
CA VAL A 75 -12.08 9.88 22.50
C VAL A 75 -10.69 10.48 22.25
N ARG A 76 -10.21 11.30 23.19
CA ARG A 76 -8.94 12.05 23.08
C ARG A 76 -7.86 11.51 24.02
N GLU A 77 -7.71 10.19 24.03
CA GLU A 77 -6.67 9.53 24.81
C GLU A 77 -5.30 9.67 24.15
N ARG A 78 -4.26 9.95 24.96
CA ARG A 78 -2.88 10.02 24.47
C ARG A 78 -2.45 8.72 23.79
N ILE A 79 -2.94 7.58 24.31
CA ILE A 79 -2.66 6.24 23.77
C ILE A 79 -3.19 6.11 22.33
N ILE A 80 -4.42 6.54 22.06
CA ILE A 80 -5.02 6.46 20.72
C ILE A 80 -4.24 7.33 19.74
N ARG A 81 -3.79 8.52 20.19
CA ARG A 81 -2.94 9.40 19.38
C ARG A 81 -1.62 8.74 18.98
N THR A 82 -0.98 8.06 19.92
CA THR A 82 0.26 7.34 19.68
C THR A 82 0.04 6.16 18.73
N ILE A 83 -1.02 5.36 18.95
CA ILE A 83 -1.38 4.24 18.07
C ILE A 83 -1.61 4.73 16.64
N GLN A 84 -2.33 5.83 16.49
CA GLN A 84 -2.58 6.42 15.17
C GLN A 84 -1.28 6.83 14.48
N LEU A 85 -0.37 7.49 15.19
CA LEU A 85 0.90 7.96 14.64
C LEU A 85 1.82 6.78 14.23
N VAL A 86 1.88 5.74 15.07
CA VAL A 86 2.61 4.51 14.76
C VAL A 86 2.00 3.79 13.56
N SER A 87 0.67 3.70 13.49
CA SER A 87 -0.05 3.07 12.37
C SER A 87 0.22 3.80 11.04
N ILE A 88 0.19 5.13 11.02
CA ILE A 88 0.48 5.94 9.83
C ILE A 88 1.93 5.73 9.38
N THR A 89 2.86 5.83 10.32
CA THR A 89 4.30 5.71 10.03
C THR A 89 4.62 4.31 9.51
N GLY A 90 4.10 3.28 10.18
CA GLY A 90 4.24 1.89 9.76
C GLY A 90 3.63 1.64 8.38
N SER A 91 2.42 2.13 8.13
CA SER A 91 1.73 1.99 6.84
C SER A 91 2.51 2.64 5.70
N THR A 92 3.14 3.79 5.95
CA THR A 92 3.98 4.49 4.97
C THR A 92 5.26 3.70 4.67
N ILE A 93 5.92 3.16 5.70
CA ILE A 93 7.12 2.33 5.53
C ILE A 93 6.81 1.07 4.74
N VAL A 94 5.73 0.36 5.10
CA VAL A 94 5.32 -0.87 4.41
C VAL A 94 4.94 -0.59 2.96
N PHE A 95 4.24 0.51 2.69
CA PHE A 95 3.94 0.94 1.33
C PHE A 95 5.22 1.18 0.52
N ILE A 96 6.21 1.89 1.06
CA ILE A 96 7.51 2.10 0.39
C ILE A 96 8.21 0.77 0.09
N ILE A 97 8.24 -0.16 1.05
CA ILE A 97 8.84 -1.49 0.85
C ILE A 97 8.13 -2.24 -0.28
N ILE A 98 6.79 -2.23 -0.30
CA ILE A 98 6.01 -2.84 -1.39
C ILE A 98 6.40 -2.23 -2.74
N MET A 99 6.51 -0.89 -2.81
CA MET A 99 6.90 -0.20 -4.04
C MET A 99 8.31 -0.59 -4.50
N ILE A 100 9.27 -0.72 -3.59
CA ILE A 100 10.64 -1.16 -3.91
C ILE A 100 10.63 -2.60 -4.42
N VAL A 101 10.02 -3.54 -3.68
CA VAL A 101 9.97 -4.96 -4.06
C VAL A 101 9.29 -5.16 -5.41
N THR A 102 8.19 -4.46 -5.65
CA THR A 102 7.45 -4.56 -6.92
C THR A 102 8.19 -3.88 -8.09
N SER A 103 9.14 -2.98 -7.80
CA SER A 103 10.06 -2.39 -8.78
C SER A 103 11.32 -3.22 -9.00
N ASP A 104 11.77 -4.02 -8.01
CA ASP A 104 12.98 -4.85 -8.12
C ASP A 104 12.68 -6.24 -8.70
N SER A 105 11.50 -6.79 -8.39
CA SER A 105 10.95 -7.94 -9.12
C SER A 105 10.90 -7.67 -10.63
N TYR A 106 10.77 -6.42 -11.05
CA TYR A 106 10.80 -6.03 -12.46
C TYR A 106 12.20 -6.18 -13.10
N ALA A 107 13.29 -5.94 -12.37
CA ALA A 107 14.66 -6.10 -12.89
C ALA A 107 15.03 -7.56 -13.21
N ASN A 108 14.36 -8.53 -12.56
CA ASN A 108 14.61 -9.96 -12.80
C ASN A 108 13.71 -10.58 -13.89
N TYR A 109 12.68 -9.87 -14.36
CA TYR A 109 11.78 -10.32 -15.43
C TYR A 109 11.92 -9.53 -16.74
N ALA A 110 12.80 -8.52 -16.77
CA ALA A 110 13.27 -7.82 -17.97
C ALA A 110 14.49 -8.52 -18.57
#